data_AF-R7J232-F1
#
_entry.id   AF-R7J232-F1
#
_cell.length_a   1.000
_cell.length_b   1.000
_cell.length_c   1.000
_cell.angle_alpha   90.00
_cell.angle_beta   90.00
_cell.angle_gamma   90.00
#
_symmetry.space_group_name_H-M   'P 1'
#
loop_
_entity.id
_entity.type
_entity.pdbx_description
1 polymer ?
#
loop_
_entity_poly.entity_id
_entity_poly.type
_entity_poly.pdbx_seq_one_letter_code
_entity_poly.pdbx_strand_id
1 'polypeptide(L)'
;MADNYLERKMEEHWRPAPRRCNADARLATAFGCEALCHLRVLVVSADYEAVAEAVRVFRAAGCRTAFTAVGDSRRPGTDFAQRCGARCYPCLQADAQTYGRIAADLRYHWGAVDVVAADADADLPADLKDCPRIDLSDAAAYLDSFSR
;
A
#
# COMPACT_ATOMS: atom_id res chain seq x y z
N MET A 1 -12.20 -45.04 23.97
CA MET A 1 -12.45 -43.95 22.99
C MET A 1 -11.43 -42.88 23.24
N ALA A 2 -10.32 -42.95 22.52
CA ALA A 2 -9.25 -41.97 22.54
C ALA A 2 -9.03 -41.50 21.10
N ASP A 3 -8.40 -40.33 20.97
CA ASP A 3 -8.06 -39.59 19.75
C ASP A 3 -9.07 -38.55 19.28
N ASN A 4 -8.98 -37.37 19.91
CA ASN A 4 -9.19 -36.11 19.18
C ASN A 4 -8.45 -34.90 19.79
N TYR A 5 -7.42 -35.14 20.63
CA TYR A 5 -6.70 -34.03 21.28
C TYR A 5 -5.63 -33.41 20.36
N LEU A 6 -5.08 -34.20 19.43
CA LEU A 6 -4.07 -33.74 18.47
C LEU A 6 -4.68 -33.00 17.28
N GLU A 7 -5.84 -33.41 16.78
CA GLU A 7 -6.51 -32.78 15.62
C GLU A 7 -6.95 -31.35 15.95
N ARG A 8 -7.58 -31.13 17.11
CA ARG A 8 -7.99 -29.80 17.58
C ARG A 8 -6.83 -28.83 17.79
N LYS A 9 -5.67 -29.32 18.26
CA LYS A 9 -4.48 -28.49 18.47
C LYS A 9 -3.83 -28.04 17.18
N MET A 10 -3.92 -28.87 16.13
CA MET A 10 -3.45 -28.48 14.80
C MET A 10 -4.41 -27.48 14.16
N GLU A 11 -5.72 -27.66 14.32
CA GLU A 11 -6.74 -26.73 13.78
C GLU A 11 -6.61 -25.30 14.34
N GLU A 12 -6.18 -25.14 15.60
CA GLU A 12 -5.86 -23.83 16.20
C GLU A 12 -4.62 -23.18 15.58
N HIS A 13 -3.63 -23.98 15.14
CA HIS A 13 -2.37 -23.46 14.61
C HIS A 13 -2.43 -23.09 13.12
N TRP A 14 -3.41 -23.62 12.39
CA TRP A 14 -3.65 -23.34 10.97
C TRP A 14 -4.54 -22.12 10.70
N ARG A 15 -5.07 -21.46 11.73
CA ARG A 15 -5.81 -20.21 11.53
C ARG A 15 -4.82 -19.06 11.36
N PRO A 16 -4.69 -18.44 10.16
CA PRO A 16 -4.02 -17.16 10.09
C PRO A 16 -4.71 -16.22 11.07
N ALA A 17 -3.94 -15.60 11.96
CA ALA A 17 -4.45 -14.70 12.98
C ALA A 17 -5.45 -13.70 12.37
N PRO A 18 -6.53 -13.31 13.08
CA PRO A 18 -7.51 -12.39 12.54
C PRO A 18 -6.84 -11.04 12.26
N ARG A 19 -6.38 -10.81 11.03
CA ARG A 19 -5.95 -9.50 10.55
C ARG A 19 -7.19 -8.74 10.12
N ARG A 20 -7.97 -8.31 11.10
CA ARG A 20 -8.95 -7.24 10.93
C ARG A 20 -8.62 -6.14 11.92
N CYS A 21 -7.59 -5.39 11.60
CA CYS A 21 -7.57 -4.00 11.98
C CYS A 21 -8.17 -3.30 10.77
N ASN A 22 -9.40 -2.77 10.89
CA ASN A 22 -9.97 -1.91 9.86
C ASN A 22 -8.89 -0.90 9.48
N ALA A 23 -8.49 -0.88 8.23
CA ALA A 23 -7.52 0.11 7.79
C ALA A 23 -8.09 1.53 8.01
N ASP A 24 -9.43 1.68 7.98
CA ASP A 24 -10.16 2.86 8.47
C ASP A 24 -9.98 3.13 9.96
N ALA A 25 -9.91 2.11 10.83
CA ALA A 25 -9.65 2.30 12.26
C ALA A 25 -8.18 2.66 12.53
N ARG A 26 -7.24 2.14 11.72
CA ARG A 26 -5.86 2.59 11.76
C ARG A 26 -5.70 3.99 11.23
N LEU A 27 -6.37 4.36 10.13
CA LEU A 27 -6.46 5.73 9.66
C LEU A 27 -7.04 6.62 10.77
N ALA A 28 -8.20 6.23 11.33
CA ALA A 28 -8.91 6.91 12.42
C ALA A 28 -8.03 7.13 13.66
N THR A 29 -7.18 6.17 14.01
CA THR A 29 -6.25 6.25 15.15
C THR A 29 -4.94 6.96 14.79
N ALA A 30 -4.56 6.93 13.50
CA ALA A 30 -3.38 7.62 12.97
C ALA A 30 -3.57 9.12 12.76
N PHE A 31 -4.80 9.65 12.87
CA PHE A 31 -5.07 11.09 12.98
C PHE A 31 -4.51 11.75 14.25
N GLY A 32 -3.79 11.00 15.10
CA GLY A 32 -2.85 11.53 16.09
C GLY A 32 -1.41 11.13 15.73
N CYS A 33 -0.81 11.84 14.77
CA CYS A 33 0.59 11.93 14.28
C CYS A 33 1.63 10.78 14.42
N GLU A 34 1.55 9.83 15.35
CA GLU A 34 2.52 8.74 15.51
C GLU A 34 2.10 7.43 14.83
N ALA A 35 0.82 7.25 14.49
CA ALA A 35 0.33 5.96 13.96
C ALA A 35 0.43 5.80 12.42
N LEU A 36 0.77 6.86 11.66
CA LEU A 36 1.02 6.77 10.22
C LEU A 36 2.39 6.13 9.89
N CYS A 37 3.33 6.17 10.84
CA CYS A 37 4.72 5.71 10.69
C CYS A 37 4.89 4.23 10.29
N HIS A 38 3.79 3.47 10.27
CA HIS A 38 3.78 2.04 10.02
C HIS A 38 2.89 1.64 8.84
N LEU A 39 2.19 2.58 8.22
CA LEU A 39 1.34 2.28 7.08
C LEU A 39 2.18 1.91 5.87
N ARG A 40 1.75 0.85 5.19
CA ARG A 40 2.34 0.34 3.96
C ARG A 40 1.47 0.78 2.79
N VAL A 41 1.94 1.78 2.06
CA VAL A 41 1.17 2.48 1.03
C VAL A 41 1.67 2.08 -0.36
N LEU A 42 0.74 1.74 -1.24
CA LEU A 42 0.99 1.57 -2.68
C LEU A 42 0.36 2.74 -3.44
N VAL A 43 1.16 3.46 -4.21
CA VAL A 43 0.75 4.61 -5.04
C VAL A 43 0.68 4.17 -6.52
N VAL A 44 -0.46 4.40 -7.16
CA VAL A 44 -0.73 3.96 -8.54
C VAL A 44 -1.35 5.10 -9.35
N SER A 45 -0.65 5.56 -10.38
CA SER A 45 -1.18 6.51 -11.37
C SER A 45 -0.46 6.33 -12.70
N ALA A 46 -1.10 6.83 -13.77
CA ALA A 46 -0.42 7.10 -15.02
C ALA A 46 0.39 8.40 -14.98
N ASP A 47 0.00 9.37 -14.15
CA ASP A 47 0.71 10.64 -13.99
C ASP A 47 1.88 10.50 -13.00
N TYR A 48 3.09 10.62 -13.53
CA TYR A 48 4.31 10.50 -12.74
C TYR A 48 4.49 11.65 -11.74
N GLU A 49 4.05 12.87 -12.06
CA GLU A 49 4.23 14.00 -11.15
C GLU A 49 3.32 13.85 -9.93
N ALA A 50 2.05 13.48 -10.14
CA ALA A 50 1.12 13.16 -9.06
C ALA A 50 1.64 12.02 -8.16
N VAL A 51 2.23 10.99 -8.76
CA VAL A 51 2.89 9.90 -8.01
C VAL A 51 4.07 10.42 -7.20
N ALA A 52 4.92 11.25 -7.81
CA ALA A 52 6.09 11.78 -7.14
C ALA A 52 5.72 12.65 -5.94
N GLU A 53 4.68 13.48 -6.06
CA GLU A 53 4.14 14.26 -4.96
C GLU A 53 3.60 13.36 -3.85
N ALA A 54 2.68 12.44 -4.18
CA ALA A 54 2.10 11.52 -3.20
C ALA A 54 3.17 10.68 -2.48
N VAL A 55 4.20 10.22 -3.19
CA VAL A 55 5.31 9.47 -2.57
C VAL A 55 6.08 10.35 -1.58
N ARG A 56 6.39 11.61 -1.92
CA ARG A 56 7.05 12.53 -0.97
C ARG A 56 6.20 12.72 0.28
N VAL A 57 4.89 12.89 0.11
CA VAL A 57 3.92 13.04 1.20
C VAL A 57 3.95 11.84 2.14
N PHE A 58 3.70 10.64 1.62
CA PHE A 58 3.65 9.45 2.46
C PHE A 58 5.01 9.15 3.12
N ARG A 59 6.12 9.41 2.41
CA ARG A 59 7.46 9.26 2.99
C ARG A 59 7.76 10.28 4.09
N ALA A 60 7.32 11.53 3.94
CA ALA A 60 7.44 12.55 4.98
C ALA A 60 6.61 12.20 6.22
N ALA A 61 5.45 11.58 6.03
CA ALA A 61 4.61 11.03 7.11
C ALA A 61 5.15 9.72 7.71
N GLY A 62 6.35 9.26 7.30
CA GLY A 62 6.99 8.05 7.83
C GLY A 62 6.44 6.72 7.28
N CYS A 63 5.51 6.76 6.31
CA CYS A 63 4.93 5.55 5.72
C CYS A 63 5.95 4.76 4.90
N ARG A 64 5.82 3.43 4.91
CA ARG A 64 6.54 2.56 3.99
C ARG A 64 5.83 2.63 2.63
N THR A 65 6.48 3.22 1.64
CA THR A 65 5.81 3.63 0.40
C THR A 65 6.39 2.94 -0.82
N ALA A 66 5.53 2.48 -1.70
CA ALA A 66 5.84 1.89 -2.99
C ALA A 66 5.00 2.57 -4.05
N PHE A 67 5.51 2.65 -5.27
CA PHE A 67 4.77 3.27 -6.37
C PHE A 67 5.04 2.61 -7.70
N THR A 68 4.11 2.81 -8.63
CA THR A 68 4.26 2.38 -10.02
C THR A 68 4.79 3.51 -10.89
N ALA A 69 5.82 3.24 -11.68
CA ALA A 69 6.32 4.15 -12.71
C ALA A 69 5.92 3.59 -14.08
N VAL A 70 4.88 4.17 -14.70
CA VAL A 70 4.34 3.70 -15.98
C VAL A 70 5.13 4.31 -17.16
N GLY A 71 5.36 3.51 -18.21
CA GLY A 71 5.99 3.95 -19.46
C GLY A 71 7.53 3.93 -19.43
N ASP A 72 8.17 4.84 -20.18
CA ASP A 72 9.65 4.97 -20.24
C ASP A 72 10.30 5.52 -18.96
N SER A 73 9.50 5.74 -17.93
CA SER A 73 9.86 6.31 -16.63
C SER A 73 10.70 5.38 -15.73
N ARG A 74 11.30 4.32 -16.27
CA ARG A 74 12.07 3.32 -15.49
C ARG A 74 13.29 3.91 -14.80
N ARG A 75 14.12 4.67 -15.53
CA ARG A 75 15.29 5.36 -14.96
C ARG A 75 14.87 6.44 -13.96
N PRO A 76 14.07 7.46 -14.34
CA PRO A 76 13.71 8.52 -13.42
C PRO A 76 12.96 8.00 -12.18
N GLY A 77 12.10 6.98 -12.33
CA GLY A 77 11.41 6.36 -11.20
C GLY A 77 12.35 5.62 -10.25
N THR A 78 13.37 4.94 -10.76
CA THR A 78 14.36 4.25 -9.89
C THR A 78 15.19 5.26 -9.10
N ASP A 79 15.68 6.31 -9.77
CA ASP A 79 16.46 7.37 -9.12
C ASP A 79 15.62 8.10 -8.06
N PHE A 80 14.35 8.36 -8.36
CA PHE A 80 13.41 8.96 -7.42
C PHE A 80 13.13 8.07 -6.20
N ALA A 81 12.92 6.77 -6.40
CA ALA A 81 12.77 5.80 -5.32
C ALA A 81 13.98 5.77 -4.39
N GLN A 82 15.20 5.78 -4.93
CA GLN A 82 16.43 5.82 -4.14
C GLN A 82 16.52 7.10 -3.31
N ARG A 83 16.18 8.26 -3.90
CA ARG A 83 16.21 9.55 -3.20
C ARG A 83 15.17 9.66 -2.08
N CYS A 84 13.97 9.12 -2.28
CA CYS A 84 12.87 9.22 -1.31
C CYS A 84 12.80 8.06 -0.32
N GLY A 85 13.61 7.01 -0.51
CA GLY A 85 13.53 5.77 0.27
C GLY A 85 12.23 5.00 0.03
N ALA A 86 11.73 5.03 -1.19
CA ALA A 86 10.53 4.31 -1.62
C ALA A 86 10.89 3.12 -2.52
N ARG A 87 9.94 2.21 -2.75
CA ARG A 87 10.11 1.10 -3.71
C ARG A 87 9.44 1.44 -5.04
N CYS A 88 10.19 1.48 -6.13
CA CYS A 88 9.66 1.70 -7.48
C CYS A 88 9.38 0.36 -8.17
N TYR A 89 8.20 0.25 -8.77
CA TYR A 89 7.84 -0.80 -9.71
C TYR A 89 7.70 -0.21 -11.11
N PRO A 90 8.69 -0.38 -11.99
CA PRO A 90 8.57 0.05 -13.38
C PRO A 90 7.55 -0.85 -14.09
N CYS A 91 6.54 -0.24 -14.70
CA CYS A 91 5.44 -0.91 -15.37
C CYS A 91 5.35 -0.44 -16.82
N LEU A 92 5.28 -1.37 -17.76
CA LEU A 92 5.03 -1.03 -19.17
C LEU A 92 3.56 -0.69 -19.42
N GLN A 93 2.65 -1.31 -18.66
CA GLN A 93 1.21 -1.16 -18.79
C GLN A 93 0.57 -1.03 -17.40
N ALA A 94 -0.54 -0.29 -17.35
CA ALA A 94 -1.35 -0.04 -16.17
C ALA A 94 -2.54 -1.01 -16.14
N ASP A 95 -2.26 -2.30 -15.89
CA ASP A 95 -3.25 -3.38 -15.93
C ASP A 95 -3.33 -4.15 -14.59
N ALA A 96 -4.51 -4.73 -14.32
CA ALA A 96 -4.74 -5.48 -13.09
C ALA A 96 -3.74 -6.62 -12.85
N GLN A 97 -3.21 -7.25 -13.91
CA GLN A 97 -2.23 -8.32 -13.77
C GLN A 97 -0.90 -7.79 -13.22
N THR A 98 -0.40 -6.68 -13.74
CA THR A 98 0.83 -6.05 -13.26
C THR A 98 0.67 -5.60 -11.81
N TYR A 99 -0.44 -4.95 -11.47
CA TYR A 99 -0.72 -4.55 -10.10
C TYR A 99 -0.88 -5.74 -9.15
N GLY A 100 -1.43 -6.86 -9.62
CA GLY A 100 -1.50 -8.11 -8.85
C GLY A 100 -0.12 -8.67 -8.50
N ARG A 101 0.82 -8.65 -9.45
CA ARG A 101 2.21 -9.07 -9.20
C ARG A 101 2.91 -8.15 -8.20
N ILE A 102 2.68 -6.84 -8.32
CA ILE A 102 3.23 -5.84 -7.38
C ILE A 102 2.66 -6.05 -5.98
N ALA A 103 1.35 -6.23 -5.85
CA ALA A 103 0.70 -6.53 -4.57
C ALA A 103 1.26 -7.80 -3.92
N ALA A 104 1.50 -8.85 -4.72
CA ALA A 104 2.09 -10.10 -4.23
C ALA A 104 3.53 -9.88 -3.73
N ASP A 105 4.36 -9.14 -4.47
CA ASP A 105 5.73 -8.81 -4.06
C ASP A 105 5.75 -7.95 -2.78
N LEU A 106 4.86 -6.97 -2.68
CA LEU A 106 4.69 -6.15 -1.48
C LEU A 106 4.23 -6.99 -0.28
N ARG A 107 3.30 -7.93 -0.48
CA ARG A 107 2.89 -8.86 0.59
C ARG A 107 4.05 -9.76 1.02
N TYR A 108 4.86 -10.22 0.08
CA TYR A 108 6.04 -11.03 0.40
C TYR A 108 7.05 -10.23 1.25
N HIS A 109 7.36 -8.99 0.86
CA HIS A 109 8.39 -8.19 1.54
C HIS A 109 7.90 -7.42 2.77
N TRP A 110 6.64 -7.02 2.80
CA TRP A 110 6.06 -6.16 3.84
C TRP A 110 4.98 -6.86 4.66
N GLY A 111 4.55 -8.06 4.26
CA GLY A 111 3.50 -8.85 4.91
C GLY A 111 2.07 -8.48 4.53
N ALA A 112 1.83 -7.25 4.05
CA ALA A 112 0.56 -6.74 3.53
C ALA A 112 0.72 -5.30 3.00
N VAL A 113 -0.32 -4.81 2.32
CA VAL A 113 -0.51 -3.40 1.94
C VAL A 113 -1.68 -2.88 2.76
N ASP A 114 -1.53 -1.74 3.41
CA ASP A 114 -2.57 -1.15 4.27
C ASP A 114 -3.46 -0.17 3.51
N VAL A 115 -2.88 0.58 2.55
CA VAL A 115 -3.57 1.66 1.83
C VAL A 115 -3.13 1.66 0.37
N VAL A 116 -4.07 1.95 -0.53
CA VAL A 116 -3.78 2.17 -1.95
C VAL A 116 -4.17 3.60 -2.31
N ALA A 117 -3.20 4.40 -2.73
CA ALA A 117 -3.45 5.73 -3.29
C ALA A 117 -3.49 5.60 -4.82
N ALA A 118 -4.66 5.76 -5.44
CA ALA A 118 -4.81 5.51 -6.87
C ALA A 118 -5.90 6.36 -7.51
N ASP A 119 -5.72 6.73 -8.78
CA ASP A 119 -6.74 7.42 -9.59
C ASP A 119 -7.99 6.55 -9.74
N ALA A 120 -9.19 7.14 -9.65
CA ALA A 120 -10.48 6.45 -9.72
C ALA A 120 -10.57 5.40 -10.85
N ASP A 121 -9.97 5.68 -12.00
CA ASP A 121 -9.99 4.83 -13.20
C ASP A 121 -8.94 3.70 -13.21
N ALA A 122 -8.11 3.58 -12.16
CA ALA A 122 -7.09 2.54 -12.08
C ALA A 122 -7.71 1.14 -11.95
N ASP A 123 -7.35 0.25 -12.89
CA ASP A 123 -7.81 -1.14 -12.93
C ASP A 123 -7.10 -2.02 -11.88
N LEU A 124 -7.51 -1.88 -10.63
CA LEU A 124 -6.91 -2.63 -9.51
C LEU A 124 -7.43 -4.08 -9.45
N PRO A 125 -6.56 -5.06 -9.13
CA PRO A 125 -6.96 -6.44 -8.88
C PRO A 125 -7.87 -6.53 -7.65
N ALA A 126 -8.72 -7.56 -7.60
CA ALA A 126 -9.69 -7.78 -6.52
C ALA A 126 -9.05 -7.67 -5.12
N ASP A 127 -7.87 -8.26 -4.93
CA ASP A 127 -7.20 -8.23 -3.63
C ASP A 127 -6.74 -6.84 -3.15
N LEU A 128 -6.67 -5.84 -4.03
CA LEU A 128 -6.38 -4.44 -3.67
C LEU A 128 -7.65 -3.60 -3.53
N LYS A 129 -8.80 -4.09 -4.04
CA LYS A 129 -10.11 -3.41 -3.88
C LYS A 129 -10.59 -3.43 -2.43
N ASP A 130 -10.16 -4.42 -1.66
CA ASP A 130 -10.47 -4.53 -0.23
C ASP A 130 -9.63 -3.58 0.65
N CYS A 131 -8.60 -2.94 0.09
CA CYS A 131 -7.81 -1.93 0.78
C CYS A 131 -8.51 -0.55 0.71
N PRO A 132 -8.43 0.28 1.75
CA PRO A 132 -8.92 1.65 1.69
C PRO A 132 -8.19 2.40 0.56
N ARG A 133 -8.98 3.13 -0.22
CA ARG A 133 -8.49 3.98 -1.31
C ARG A 133 -8.41 5.43 -0.87
N ILE A 134 -7.32 6.06 -1.30
CA ILE A 134 -7.15 7.51 -1.24
C ILE A 134 -7.02 7.99 -2.68
N ASP A 135 -7.84 8.95 -3.08
CA ASP A 135 -7.69 9.60 -4.38
C ASP A 135 -6.44 10.48 -4.38
N LEU A 136 -5.68 10.46 -5.48
CA LEU A 136 -4.42 11.19 -5.57
C LEU A 136 -4.63 12.71 -5.61
N SER A 137 -5.75 13.18 -6.15
CA SER A 137 -6.18 14.58 -6.06
C SER A 137 -6.38 15.04 -4.61
N ASP A 138 -6.80 14.11 -3.75
CA ASP A 138 -7.05 14.38 -2.34
C ASP A 138 -5.79 14.20 -1.49
N ALA A 139 -4.73 13.56 -1.99
CA ALA A 139 -3.49 13.36 -1.25
C ALA A 139 -2.82 14.69 -0.84
N ALA A 140 -2.97 15.74 -1.64
CA ALA A 140 -2.53 17.10 -1.30
C ALA A 140 -3.41 17.75 -0.24
N ALA A 141 -4.74 17.60 -0.31
CA ALA A 141 -5.67 18.06 0.74
C ALA A 141 -5.51 17.27 2.04
N TYR A 142 -5.11 16.00 1.94
CA TYR A 142 -4.80 15.12 3.05
C TYR A 142 -3.68 15.75 3.90
N LEU A 143 -2.61 16.28 3.29
CA LEU A 143 -1.52 16.97 4.00
C LEU A 143 -1.96 18.16 4.87
N ASP A 144 -2.87 19.01 4.38
CA ASP A 144 -3.33 20.19 5.13
C ASP A 144 -4.06 19.78 6.42
N SER A 145 -4.62 18.56 6.47
CA SER A 145 -5.21 18.03 7.69
C SER A 145 -4.18 17.57 8.74
N PHE A 146 -2.91 17.33 8.36
CA PHE A 146 -1.83 16.89 9.25
C PHE A 146 -0.84 18.00 9.65
N SER A 147 -0.94 19.19 9.05
CA SER A 147 -0.05 20.33 9.31
C SER A 147 -0.44 21.18 10.55
N ARG A 148 -1.35 20.71 11.42
CA ARG A 148 -1.83 21.47 12.59
C ARG A 148 -1.28 20.98 13.91
#